data_AF-A0A527XCC0-F1
#
_entry.id   AF-A0A527XCC0-F1
#
_cell.length_a   1.000
_cell.length_b   1.000
_cell.length_c   1.000
_cell.angle_alpha   90.00
_cell.angle_beta   90.00
_cell.angle_gamma   90.00
#
_symmetry.space_group_name_H-M   'P 1'
#
loop_
_entity.id
_entity.type
_entity.pdbx_description
1 polymer ?
#
loop_
_entity_poly.entity_id
_entity_poly.type
_entity_poly.pdbx_seq_one_letter_code
_entity_poly.pdbx_strand_id
1 'polypeptide(L)' 'LTIGLAREVALEGVRVNAVSPGITETEIHASGGQPDRVARMQDLLPMKRAGTADEVASAVLYLLSDAASYI' A
#
# COMPACT_ATOMS: atom_id res chain seq x y z
N LEU A 1 -6.65 -13.51 -3.97
CA LEU A 1 -6.19 -13.28 -5.37
C LEU A 1 -4.66 -13.36 -5.46
N THR A 2 -3.92 -12.45 -4.81
CA THR A 2 -2.45 -12.30 -4.93
C THR A 2 -1.65 -13.61 -4.87
N ILE A 3 -1.83 -14.42 -3.83
CA ILE A 3 -1.07 -15.67 -3.65
C ILE A 3 -1.36 -16.70 -4.75
N GLY A 4 -2.62 -16.82 -5.17
CA GLY A 4 -3.03 -17.76 -6.21
C GLY A 4 -2.40 -17.38 -7.55
N LEU A 5 -2.54 -16.11 -7.93
CA LEU A 5 -1.98 -15.58 -9.18
C LEU A 5 -0.45 -15.63 -9.17
N ALA A 6 0.21 -15.27 -8.05
CA ALA A 6 1.66 -15.36 -7.92
C ALA A 6 2.19 -16.76 -8.23
N ARG A 7 1.50 -17.82 -7.75
CA ARG A 7 1.87 -19.21 -8.02
C ARG A 7 1.63 -19.61 -9.48
N GLU A 8 0.57 -19.08 -10.09
CA GLU A 8 0.18 -19.41 -11.46
C GLU A 8 1.20 -18.87 -12.48
N VAL A 9 1.65 -17.62 -12.32
CA VAL A 9 2.50 -16.93 -13.31
C VAL A 9 4.00 -16.90 -12.98
N ALA A 10 4.43 -17.53 -11.88
CA ALA A 10 5.83 -17.48 -11.44
C ALA A 10 6.82 -18.02 -12.50
N LEU A 11 6.45 -19.07 -13.23
CA LEU A 11 7.30 -19.67 -14.27
C LEU A 11 7.37 -18.83 -15.55
N GLU A 12 6.51 -17.81 -15.68
CA GLU A 12 6.57 -16.82 -16.76
C GLU A 12 7.51 -15.64 -16.40
N GLY A 13 8.16 -15.68 -15.23
CA GLY A 13 9.01 -14.61 -14.74
C GLY A 13 8.23 -13.41 -14.20
N VAL A 14 6.93 -13.54 -13.96
CA VAL A 14 6.06 -12.48 -13.43
C VAL A 14 5.95 -12.59 -11.91
N ARG A 15 6.18 -11.48 -11.21
CA ARG A 15 6.00 -11.37 -9.75
C ARG A 15 4.67 -10.70 -9.43
N VAL A 16 4.00 -11.17 -8.38
CA VAL A 16 2.69 -10.65 -7.96
C VAL A 16 2.70 -10.39 -6.47
N ASN A 17 2.61 -9.11 -6.11
CA ASN A 17 2.67 -8.63 -4.74
C ASN A 17 1.46 -7.74 -4.43
N ALA A 18 1.18 -7.54 -3.14
CA ALA A 18 0.12 -6.64 -2.68
C ALA A 18 0.70 -5.65 -1.66
N VAL A 19 0.31 -4.37 -1.78
CA VAL A 19 0.61 -3.34 -0.79
C VAL A 19 -0.67 -3.04 -0.01
N SER A 20 -0.59 -3.13 1.31
CA SER A 20 -1.70 -2.86 2.23
C SER A 20 -1.35 -1.66 3.12
N PRO A 21 -1.55 -0.43 2.61
CA PRO A 21 -1.26 0.77 3.39
C PRO A 21 -2.30 0.97 4.50
N GLY A 22 -1.87 1.62 5.58
CA GLY A 22 -2.76 2.08 6.66
C GLY A 22 -3.48 3.39 6.31
N ILE A 23 -3.82 4.19 7.33
CA ILE A 23 -4.40 5.53 7.11
C ILE A 23 -3.39 6.37 6.31
N THR A 24 -3.84 6.85 5.15
CA THR A 24 -3.01 7.58 4.18
C THR A 24 -3.73 8.86 3.78
N GLU A 25 -3.00 9.97 3.72
CA GLU A 25 -3.48 11.28 3.29
C GLU A 25 -3.87 11.25 1.81
N THR A 26 -5.14 10.96 1.55
CA THR A 26 -5.75 10.92 0.22
C THR A 26 -7.22 11.33 0.32
N GLU A 27 -7.84 11.68 -0.81
CA GLU A 27 -9.25 12.06 -0.87
C GLU A 27 -10.21 10.89 -0.59
N ILE A 28 -9.73 9.65 -0.48
CA ILE A 28 -10.56 8.44 -0.39
C ILE A 28 -11.47 8.42 0.85
N HIS A 29 -11.01 9.00 1.96
CA HIS A 29 -11.81 9.07 3.17
C HIS A 29 -12.93 10.09 3.05
N ALA A 30 -12.64 11.26 2.44
CA ALA A 30 -13.64 12.28 2.17
C ALA A 30 -14.69 11.78 1.17
N SER A 31 -14.27 11.11 0.09
CA SER A 31 -15.21 10.54 -0.90
C SER A 31 -16.09 9.43 -0.32
N GLY A 32 -15.60 8.72 0.71
CA GLY A 32 -16.36 7.77 1.52
C GLY A 32 -17.21 8.38 2.64
N GLY A 33 -17.36 9.71 2.70
CA GLY A 33 -18.17 10.41 3.70
C GLY A 33 -17.50 10.60 5.06
N GLN A 34 -16.18 10.45 5.15
CA GLN A 34 -15.40 10.65 6.38
C GLN A 34 -14.22 11.62 6.13
N PRO A 35 -14.49 12.90 5.82
CA PRO A 35 -13.43 13.88 5.52
C PRO A 35 -12.42 14.04 6.67
N ASP A 36 -12.87 13.96 7.92
CA ASP A 36 -12.01 14.14 9.10
C ASP A 36 -11.38 12.82 9.61
N ARG A 37 -11.46 11.73 8.82
CA ARG A 37 -11.00 10.40 9.28
C ARG A 37 -9.53 10.43 9.68
N VAL A 38 -8.71 11.10 8.88
CA VAL A 38 -7.27 11.13 9.10
C VAL A 38 -6.93 11.84 10.42
N ALA A 39 -7.44 13.05 10.61
CA ALA A 39 -7.28 13.81 11.84
C ALA A 39 -7.74 13.03 13.08
N ARG A 40 -8.91 12.38 13.01
CA ARG A 40 -9.46 11.58 14.13
C ARG A 40 -8.62 10.34 14.46
N MET A 41 -7.93 9.77 13.47
CA MET A 41 -7.13 8.55 13.68
C MET A 41 -5.70 8.86 14.10
N GLN A 42 -5.20 10.08 13.89
CA GLN A 42 -3.81 10.47 14.09
C GLN A 42 -3.22 10.00 15.42
N ASP A 43 -3.91 10.24 16.54
CA ASP A 43 -3.41 9.87 17.87
C ASP A 43 -3.44 8.37 18.15
N LEU A 44 -4.23 7.60 17.41
CA LEU A 44 -4.31 6.14 17.52
C LEU A 44 -3.24 5.46 16.66
N LEU A 45 -2.66 6.14 15.67
CA LEU A 45 -1.59 5.61 14.84
C LEU A 45 -0.28 5.57 15.63
N PRO A 46 0.49 4.47 15.58
CA PRO A 46 1.78 4.39 16.27
C PRO A 46 2.75 5.52 15.91
N MET A 47 2.77 5.94 14.64
CA MET A 47 3.62 7.04 14.15
C MET A 47 3.04 8.43 14.39
N LYS A 48 1.85 8.54 14.99
CA LYS A 48 1.16 9.82 15.29
C LYS A 48 0.93 10.72 14.07
N ARG A 49 0.89 10.13 12.88
CA ARG A 49 0.56 10.76 11.60
C ARG A 49 0.05 9.70 10.63
N ALA A 50 -0.71 10.13 9.63
CA ALA A 50 -0.97 9.31 8.47
C ALA A 50 0.26 9.19 7.57
N GLY A 51 0.28 8.14 6.75
CA GLY A 51 1.23 8.02 5.65
C GLY A 51 0.86 8.96 4.51
N THR A 52 1.80 9.24 3.61
CA THR A 52 1.52 9.97 2.36
C THR A 52 1.39 8.99 1.19
N ALA A 53 0.75 9.46 0.10
CA ALA A 53 0.70 8.69 -1.14
C ALA A 53 2.10 8.36 -1.69
N ASP A 54 3.06 9.29 -1.54
CA ASP A 54 4.45 9.09 -1.98
C ASP A 54 5.19 8.00 -1.18
N GLU A 55 4.90 7.87 0.12
CA GLU A 55 5.44 6.77 0.94
C GLU A 55 4.90 5.41 0.47
N VAL A 56 3.62 5.34 0.10
CA VAL A 56 3.03 4.13 -0.50
C VAL A 56 3.62 3.86 -1.88
N ALA A 57 3.78 4.89 -2.71
CA ALA A 57 4.38 4.78 -4.04
C ALA A 57 5.83 4.27 -3.96
N SER A 58 6.60 4.71 -2.96
CA SER A 58 7.96 4.23 -2.73
C SER A 58 8.01 2.72 -2.46
N ALA A 59 7.06 2.17 -1.69
CA ALA A 59 6.94 0.72 -1.49
C ALA A 59 6.56 -0.03 -2.77
N VAL A 60 5.67 0.54 -3.58
CA VAL A 60 5.31 -0.03 -4.90
C VAL A 60 6.51 -0.03 -5.84
N LEU A 61 7.26 1.06 -5.91
CA LEU A 61 8.47 1.17 -6.74
C LEU A 61 9.53 0.16 -6.33
N TYR A 62 9.73 -0.07 -5.03
CA TYR A 62 10.59 -1.15 -4.55
C TYR A 62 10.14 -2.52 -5.07
N LEU A 63 8.85 -2.85 -4.93
CA LEU A 63 8.30 -4.12 -5.42
C LEU A 63 8.38 -4.27 -6.94
N LEU A 64 8.36 -3.18 -7.70
CA LEU A 64 8.55 -3.20 -9.16
C LEU A 64 10.02 -3.34 -9.58
N SER A 65 10.96 -2.96 -8.70
CA SER A 65 12.40 -2.97 -9.01
C SER A 65 13.03 -4.37 -8.97
N ASP A 66 14.22 -4.49 -9.55
CA ASP A 66 15.05 -5.70 -9.49
C ASP A 66 15.52 -6.04 -8.06
N ALA A 67 15.55 -5.06 -7.16
CA ALA A 67 15.90 -5.26 -5.76
C ALA A 67 14.90 -6.15 -4.99
N ALA A 68 13.69 -6.36 -5.56
CA ALA A 68 12.66 -7.23 -5.03
C ALA A 68 12.52 -8.54 -5.83
N SER A 69 13.58 -9.01 -6.49
CA SER A 69 13.56 -10.18 -7.37
C SER A 69 13.15 -11.51 -6.71
N TYR A 70 13.18 -11.60 -5.37
CA TYR A 70 12.77 -12.80 -4.61
C TYR A 70 11.68 -12.50 -3.55
N ILE A 71 10.83 -11.52 -3.84
CA ILE A 71 9.67 -11.14 -3.02
C ILE A 71 8.38 -11.43 -3.78
#